data_AF-A0A7S4E2F6-F1
#
_entry.id   AF-A0A7S4E2F6-F1
#
_cell.length_a   1.000
_cell.length_b   1.000
_cell.length_c   1.000
_cell.angle_alpha   90.00
_cell.angle_beta   90.00
_cell.angle_gamma   90.00
#
_symmetry.space_group_name_H-M   'P 1'
#
loop_
_entity.id
_entity.type
_entity.pdbx_description
1 polymer ?
#
loop_
_entity_poly.entity_id
_entity_poly.type
_entity_poly.pdbx_seq_one_letter_code
_entity_poly.pdbx_strand_id
1 'polypeptide(L)'
;MDTLSSTEDQAPPRKKRDDDHHRTNEGKTIILFGLLLTDLVFNSTLEYDEWDSYPTMFGIQVFIEICTFAVVFLMLCETYPFRVGLLDALLAEFRSIFWVHPLYVCWSLLVGIYRIFLGRQVSKYSGAGFRRLPNMWDTSDPAGETYTYLSHTHKLLAAIYYFINIRAAVRLGDGVYYAREQWVKLYHRTGGSRHELRKLLTKRHDEFEDDVGVERER
;
A
#
# COMPACT_ATOMS: atom_id res chain seq x y z
N MET A 1 31.48 50.90 12.42
CA MET A 1 31.81 50.43 11.06
C MET A 1 31.58 48.94 11.04
N ASP A 2 30.38 48.59 10.57
CA ASP A 2 29.99 47.43 9.76
C ASP A 2 30.82 46.15 9.85
N THR A 3 30.16 45.05 10.22
CA THR A 3 29.80 43.97 9.28
C THR A 3 28.96 42.92 10.04
N LEU A 4 27.65 43.14 10.14
CA LEU A 4 26.71 42.05 10.39
C LEU A 4 26.45 41.38 9.04
N SER A 5 27.15 40.28 8.81
CA SER A 5 26.91 39.33 7.74
C SER A 5 25.49 38.79 7.88
N SER A 6 24.55 39.43 7.20
CA SER A 6 23.22 38.89 6.94
C SER A 6 23.38 37.66 6.04
N THR A 7 23.52 36.49 6.65
CA THR A 7 23.18 35.22 5.99
C THR A 7 21.69 35.27 5.70
N GLU A 8 21.38 35.85 4.55
CA GLU A 8 20.12 35.72 3.86
C GLU A 8 19.84 34.23 3.70
N ASP A 9 18.90 33.73 4.49
CA ASP A 9 18.31 32.40 4.37
C ASP A 9 17.51 32.38 3.06
N GLN A 10 18.23 32.33 1.93
CA GLN A 10 17.63 32.26 0.61
C GLN A 10 16.91 30.92 0.49
N ALA A 11 15.60 30.97 0.73
CA ALA A 11 14.70 29.88 0.42
C ALA A 11 14.98 29.39 -1.02
N PRO A 12 15.17 28.08 -1.23
CA PRO A 12 15.60 27.56 -2.51
C PRO A 12 14.62 27.97 -3.63
N PRO A 13 15.12 28.21 -4.85
CA PRO A 13 14.28 28.65 -5.96
C PRO A 13 13.17 27.64 -6.22
N ARG A 14 11.94 28.15 -6.37
CA ARG A 14 10.67 27.39 -6.44
C ARG A 14 10.74 26.12 -7.31
N LYS A 15 11.42 26.20 -8.45
CA LYS A 15 11.64 25.07 -9.38
C LYS A 15 12.39 23.89 -8.72
N LYS A 16 13.44 24.18 -7.95
CA LYS A 16 14.25 23.17 -7.24
C LYS A 16 13.46 22.44 -6.16
N ARG A 17 12.53 23.14 -5.47
CA ARG A 17 11.69 22.55 -4.42
C ARG A 17 10.63 21.60 -4.99
N ASP A 18 10.07 21.93 -6.15
CA ASP A 18 9.10 21.06 -6.83
C ASP A 18 9.78 19.78 -7.36
N ASP A 19 11.00 19.92 -7.91
CA ASP A 19 11.82 18.79 -8.40
C ASP A 19 12.23 17.83 -7.26
N ASP A 20 12.62 18.37 -6.10
CA ASP A 20 13.02 17.56 -4.94
C ASP A 20 11.84 16.76 -4.36
N HIS A 21 10.64 17.37 -4.27
CA HIS A 21 9.44 16.68 -3.81
C HIS A 21 8.99 15.58 -4.76
N HIS A 22 9.10 15.82 -6.07
CA HIS A 22 8.77 14.81 -7.08
C HIS A 22 9.66 13.57 -6.93
N ARG A 23 10.98 13.74 -6.83
CA ARG A 23 11.94 12.62 -6.66
C ARG A 23 11.73 11.84 -5.37
N THR A 24 11.39 12.51 -4.26
CA THR A 24 11.11 11.80 -3.00
C THR A 24 9.83 10.96 -3.06
N ASN A 25 8.81 11.41 -3.80
CA ASN A 25 7.56 10.67 -3.95
C ASN A 25 7.70 9.50 -4.92
N GLU A 26 8.49 9.66 -5.98
CA GLU A 26 8.85 8.57 -6.89
C GLU A 26 9.57 7.44 -6.14
N GLY A 27 10.57 7.76 -5.31
CA GLY A 27 11.29 6.78 -4.51
C GLY A 27 10.37 5.99 -3.57
N LYS A 28 9.44 6.66 -2.89
CA LYS A 28 8.44 6.00 -2.02
C LYS A 28 7.49 5.11 -2.79
N THR A 29 7.07 5.55 -3.97
CA THR A 29 6.21 4.77 -4.86
C THR A 29 6.92 3.49 -5.29
N ILE A 30 8.20 3.57 -5.69
CA ILE A 30 9.01 2.40 -6.05
C ILE A 30 9.15 1.44 -4.87
N ILE A 31 9.45 1.97 -3.66
CA ILE A 31 9.53 1.15 -2.44
C ILE A 31 8.19 0.46 -2.16
N LEU A 32 7.08 1.17 -2.30
CA LEU A 32 5.74 0.61 -2.11
C LEU A 32 5.47 -0.53 -3.10
N PHE A 33 5.75 -0.33 -4.39
CA PHE A 33 5.63 -1.41 -5.39
C PHE A 33 6.50 -2.62 -5.05
N GLY A 34 7.74 -2.40 -4.61
CA GLY A 34 8.63 -3.48 -4.16
C GLY A 34 8.07 -4.25 -2.96
N LEU A 35 7.50 -3.54 -1.97
CA LEU A 35 6.86 -4.17 -0.81
C LEU A 35 5.64 -4.99 -1.21
N LEU A 36 4.76 -4.46 -2.08
CA LEU A 36 3.59 -5.17 -2.57
C LEU A 36 3.97 -6.41 -3.39
N LEU A 37 5.02 -6.31 -4.23
CA LEU A 37 5.53 -7.46 -4.99
C LEU A 37 6.09 -8.53 -4.06
N THR A 38 6.83 -8.10 -3.02
CA THR A 38 7.36 -9.03 -2.02
C THR A 38 6.21 -9.72 -1.28
N ASP A 39 5.20 -8.98 -0.81
CA ASP A 39 4.01 -9.55 -0.18
C ASP A 39 3.30 -10.56 -1.10
N LEU A 40 3.15 -10.23 -2.39
CA LEU A 40 2.55 -11.12 -3.39
C LEU A 40 3.34 -12.43 -3.56
N VAL A 41 4.68 -12.33 -3.64
CA VAL A 41 5.56 -13.50 -3.73
C VAL A 41 5.40 -14.37 -2.49
N PHE A 42 5.50 -13.78 -1.30
CA PHE A 42 5.34 -14.51 -0.05
C PHE A 42 3.96 -15.16 0.04
N ASN A 43 2.89 -14.43 -0.30
CA ASN A 43 1.53 -14.95 -0.28
C ASN A 43 1.32 -16.13 -1.25
N SER A 44 2.09 -16.16 -2.34
CA SER A 44 2.03 -17.24 -3.34
C SER A 44 2.89 -18.46 -2.96
N THR A 45 4.03 -18.25 -2.30
CA THR A 45 5.00 -19.32 -1.99
C THR A 45 4.81 -19.94 -0.61
N LEU A 46 4.25 -19.20 0.35
CA LEU A 46 4.08 -19.61 1.75
C LEU A 46 3.25 -20.88 1.94
N GLU A 47 2.52 -21.30 0.94
CA GLU A 47 1.68 -22.49 0.95
C GLU A 47 2.42 -23.78 0.57
N TYR A 48 3.64 -23.65 0.03
CA TYR A 48 4.47 -24.74 -0.46
C TYR A 48 5.76 -24.91 0.35
N ASP A 49 5.96 -24.08 1.37
CA ASP A 49 7.17 -24.06 2.18
C ASP A 49 7.18 -25.17 3.26
N GLU A 50 8.37 -25.47 3.77
CA GLU A 50 8.54 -26.47 4.82
C GLU A 50 8.01 -25.99 6.18
N TRP A 51 7.52 -26.95 6.97
CA TRP A 51 6.70 -26.69 8.16
C TRP A 51 7.39 -25.89 9.27
N ASP A 52 8.72 -25.96 9.34
CA ASP A 52 9.51 -25.26 10.35
C ASP A 52 9.70 -23.76 10.03
N SER A 53 9.52 -23.36 8.76
CA SER A 53 9.71 -21.98 8.30
C SER A 53 8.47 -21.09 8.50
N TYR A 54 7.29 -21.66 8.78
CA TYR A 54 6.03 -20.91 8.84
C TYR A 54 6.01 -19.73 9.82
N PRO A 55 6.51 -19.85 11.08
CA PRO A 55 6.50 -18.72 12.00
C PRO A 55 7.40 -17.56 11.53
N THR A 56 8.56 -17.89 10.97
CA THR A 56 9.52 -16.90 10.46
C THR A 56 8.95 -16.17 9.25
N MET A 57 8.40 -16.92 8.28
CA MET A 57 7.81 -16.33 7.08
C MET A 57 6.56 -15.52 7.39
N PHE A 58 5.73 -15.95 8.36
CA PHE A 58 4.61 -15.16 8.86
C PHE A 58 5.08 -13.84 9.49
N GLY A 59 6.14 -13.87 10.30
CA GLY A 59 6.73 -12.66 10.87
C GLY A 59 7.22 -11.68 9.81
N ILE A 60 7.84 -12.18 8.74
CA ILE A 60 8.27 -11.36 7.59
C ILE A 60 7.07 -10.77 6.85
N GLN A 61 6.01 -11.55 6.62
CA GLN A 61 4.80 -11.07 5.95
C GLN A 61 4.14 -9.92 6.74
N VAL A 62 3.94 -10.09 8.05
CA VAL A 62 3.38 -9.04 8.91
C VAL A 62 4.28 -7.80 8.92
N PHE A 63 5.60 -7.97 8.92
CA PHE A 63 6.54 -6.85 8.82
C PHE A 63 6.39 -6.08 7.50
N ILE A 64 6.26 -6.78 6.37
CA ILE A 64 6.03 -6.16 5.05
C ILE A 64 4.71 -5.38 5.03
N GLU A 65 3.64 -5.92 5.62
CA GLU A 65 2.34 -5.23 5.71
C GLU A 65 2.43 -3.93 6.53
N ILE A 66 3.15 -3.96 7.66
CA ILE A 66 3.43 -2.77 8.48
C ILE A 66 4.26 -1.75 7.71
N CYS A 67 5.32 -2.18 7.01
CA CYS A 67 6.13 -1.30 6.16
C CYS A 67 5.31 -0.67 5.04
N THR A 68 4.42 -1.44 4.40
CA THR A 68 3.52 -0.97 3.35
C THR A 68 2.60 0.13 3.88
N PHE A 69 2.00 -0.10 5.06
CA PHE A 69 1.20 0.93 5.74
C PHE A 69 2.02 2.18 6.04
N ALA A 70 3.22 2.02 6.59
CA ALA A 70 4.10 3.13 6.94
C ALA A 70 4.47 3.97 5.72
N VAL A 71 4.78 3.35 4.58
CA VAL A 71 5.10 4.07 3.33
C VAL A 71 3.90 4.85 2.82
N VAL A 72 2.71 4.24 2.75
CA VAL A 72 1.48 4.94 2.34
C VAL A 72 1.16 6.10 3.29
N PHE A 73 1.34 5.88 4.60
CA PHE A 73 1.16 6.92 5.61
C PHE A 73 2.16 8.07 5.44
N LEU A 74 3.44 7.77 5.19
CA LEU A 74 4.46 8.78 4.92
C LEU A 74 4.17 9.58 3.65
N MET A 75 3.62 8.95 2.61
CA MET A 75 3.18 9.66 1.40
C MET A 75 2.00 10.60 1.71
N LEU A 76 1.04 10.16 2.52
CA LEU A 76 -0.10 10.99 2.96
C LEU A 76 0.34 12.18 3.81
N CYS A 77 1.27 11.98 4.74
CA CYS A 77 1.79 13.03 5.64
C CYS A 77 2.46 14.19 4.91
N GLU A 78 3.03 13.94 3.74
CA GLU A 78 3.69 14.98 2.95
C GLU A 78 2.75 15.83 2.11
N THR A 79 1.51 15.38 1.93
CA THR A 79 0.53 16.14 1.17
C THR A 79 0.18 17.47 1.87
N TYR A 80 -0.06 18.51 1.08
CA TYR A 80 -0.46 19.82 1.57
C TYR A 80 -1.71 19.79 2.46
N PRO A 81 -2.79 19.05 2.14
CA PRO A 81 -3.96 18.93 3.02
C PRO A 81 -3.61 18.42 4.41
N PHE A 82 -2.67 17.48 4.53
CA PHE A 82 -2.20 16.98 5.82
C PHE A 82 -1.45 18.08 6.61
N ARG A 83 -0.53 18.80 5.96
CA ARG A 83 0.27 19.87 6.58
C ARG A 83 -0.56 21.05 7.10
N VAL A 84 -1.71 21.33 6.47
CA VAL A 84 -2.61 22.42 6.87
C VAL A 84 -3.75 21.94 7.77
N GLY A 85 -3.76 20.66 8.15
CA GLY A 85 -4.76 20.10 9.06
C GLY A 85 -6.13 19.83 8.41
N LEU A 86 -6.23 19.84 7.07
CA LEU A 86 -7.41 19.38 6.33
C LEU A 86 -7.44 17.84 6.20
N LEU A 87 -7.30 17.15 7.33
CA LEU A 87 -7.30 15.70 7.40
C LEU A 87 -8.61 15.11 6.88
N ASP A 88 -9.75 15.75 7.14
CA ASP A 88 -11.07 15.24 6.72
C ASP A 88 -11.21 15.14 5.19
N ALA A 89 -10.66 16.10 4.45
CA ALA A 89 -10.71 16.09 2.98
C ALA A 89 -9.81 14.97 2.42
N LEU A 90 -8.65 14.77 3.03
CA LEU A 90 -7.70 13.72 2.63
C LEU A 90 -8.24 12.32 2.99
N LEU A 91 -8.73 12.15 4.22
CA LEU A 91 -9.35 10.91 4.70
C LEU A 91 -10.61 10.55 3.91
N ALA A 92 -11.37 11.53 3.43
CA ALA A 92 -12.53 11.26 2.57
C ALA A 92 -12.13 10.64 1.22
N GLU A 93 -11.04 11.10 0.61
CA GLU A 93 -10.56 10.58 -0.68
C GLU A 93 -9.88 9.22 -0.51
N PHE A 94 -9.04 9.08 0.52
CA PHE A 94 -8.26 7.86 0.79
C PHE A 94 -8.92 6.92 1.79
N ARG A 95 -10.22 7.10 2.08
CA ARG A 95 -10.96 6.31 3.07
C ARG A 95 -10.83 4.81 2.85
N SER A 96 -10.79 4.40 1.58
CA SER A 96 -10.64 2.99 1.19
C SER A 96 -9.38 2.36 1.75
N ILE A 97 -8.23 3.07 1.74
CA ILE A 97 -6.96 2.54 2.27
C ILE A 97 -7.09 2.26 3.77
N PHE A 98 -7.63 3.22 4.52
CA PHE A 98 -7.76 3.11 5.98
C PHE A 98 -8.68 1.98 6.44
N TRP A 99 -9.63 1.54 5.60
CA TRP A 99 -10.46 0.37 5.89
C TRP A 99 -9.83 -0.93 5.38
N VAL A 100 -9.24 -0.89 4.20
CA VAL A 100 -8.70 -2.07 3.53
C VAL A 100 -7.44 -2.59 4.20
N HIS A 101 -6.59 -1.71 4.73
CA HIS A 101 -5.40 -2.10 5.50
C HIS A 101 -5.72 -2.94 6.74
N PRO A 102 -6.47 -2.44 7.74
CA PRO A 102 -6.75 -3.22 8.93
C PRO A 102 -7.57 -4.48 8.62
N LEU A 103 -8.46 -4.43 7.62
CA LEU A 103 -9.22 -5.61 7.19
C LEU A 103 -8.29 -6.68 6.61
N TYR A 104 -7.38 -6.29 5.72
CA TYR A 104 -6.40 -7.21 5.12
C TYR A 104 -5.45 -7.77 6.16
N VAL A 105 -4.86 -6.93 7.02
CA VAL A 105 -3.96 -7.36 8.11
C VAL A 105 -4.67 -8.34 9.04
N CYS A 106 -5.89 -8.04 9.49
CA CYS A 106 -6.66 -8.98 10.32
C CYS A 106 -6.89 -10.32 9.61
N TRP A 107 -7.16 -10.31 8.30
CA TRP A 107 -7.34 -11.52 7.51
C TRP A 107 -6.02 -12.30 7.35
N SER A 108 -4.92 -11.62 7.06
CA SER A 108 -3.56 -12.18 7.01
C SER A 108 -3.14 -12.79 8.34
N LEU A 109 -3.41 -12.12 9.45
CA LEU A 109 -3.14 -12.62 10.80
C LEU A 109 -3.94 -13.91 11.07
N LEU A 110 -5.23 -13.93 10.72
CA LEU A 110 -6.09 -15.09 10.93
C LEU A 110 -5.57 -16.31 10.14
N VAL A 111 -5.25 -16.12 8.85
CA VAL A 111 -4.74 -17.18 7.97
C VAL A 111 -3.36 -17.66 8.44
N GLY A 112 -2.46 -16.74 8.81
CA GLY A 112 -1.13 -17.06 9.27
C GLY A 112 -1.12 -17.81 10.61
N ILE A 113 -1.95 -17.39 11.58
CA ILE A 113 -2.12 -18.10 12.85
C ILE A 113 -2.66 -19.51 12.60
N TYR A 114 -3.67 -19.64 11.73
CA TYR A 114 -4.25 -20.94 11.38
C TYR A 114 -3.20 -21.87 10.74
N ARG A 115 -2.38 -21.34 9.83
CA ARG A 115 -1.27 -22.09 9.20
C ARG A 115 -0.25 -22.59 10.22
N ILE A 116 0.18 -21.74 11.15
CA ILE A 116 1.13 -22.12 12.21
C ILE A 116 0.52 -23.20 13.13
N PHE A 117 -0.78 -23.08 13.46
CA PHE A 117 -1.46 -24.05 14.30
C PHE A 117 -1.55 -25.42 13.61
N LEU A 118 -2.00 -25.44 12.35
CA LEU A 118 -2.09 -26.67 11.57
C LEU A 118 -0.71 -27.31 11.38
N GLY A 119 0.32 -26.49 11.09
CA GLY A 119 1.66 -27.01 10.91
C GLY A 119 2.29 -27.58 12.18
N ARG A 120 1.98 -27.01 13.34
CA ARG A 120 2.37 -27.57 14.64
C ARG A 120 1.66 -28.88 14.96
N GLN A 121 0.39 -29.02 14.60
CA GLN A 121 -0.32 -30.29 14.76
C GLN A 121 0.31 -31.37 13.90
N VAL A 122 0.56 -31.10 12.61
CA VAL A 122 1.17 -32.07 11.69
C VAL A 122 2.58 -32.47 12.11
N SER A 123 3.42 -31.51 12.52
CA SER A 123 4.79 -31.76 12.98
C SER A 123 4.83 -32.72 14.19
N LYS A 124 3.90 -32.58 15.15
CA LYS A 124 3.81 -33.50 16.31
C LYS A 124 3.53 -34.96 15.92
N TYR A 125 2.81 -35.21 14.84
CA TYR A 125 2.47 -36.57 14.40
C TYR A 125 3.51 -37.15 13.42
N SER A 126 4.31 -36.30 12.76
CA SER A 126 5.39 -36.72 11.85
C SER A 126 6.49 -37.53 12.57
N GLY A 127 6.76 -37.21 13.85
CA GLY A 127 7.71 -37.96 14.69
C GLY A 127 7.30 -39.41 15.01
N ALA A 128 6.06 -39.82 14.72
CA ALA A 128 5.54 -41.15 15.05
C ALA A 128 5.59 -42.15 13.86
N GLY A 129 6.31 -41.85 12.78
CA GLY A 129 6.48 -42.78 11.65
C GLY A 129 5.27 -42.90 10.72
N PHE A 130 4.32 -41.96 10.80
CA PHE A 130 3.15 -41.94 9.92
C PHE A 130 3.56 -41.44 8.51
N ARG A 131 3.63 -42.36 7.54
CA ARG A 131 3.97 -42.09 6.13
C ARG A 131 2.93 -41.27 5.34
N ARG A 132 1.80 -40.90 5.96
CA ARG A 132 0.84 -39.95 5.39
C ARG A 132 0.93 -38.67 6.18
N LEU A 133 1.79 -37.77 5.73
CA LEU A 133 1.70 -36.36 6.15
C LEU A 133 0.29 -35.89 5.75
N PRO A 134 -0.53 -35.39 6.70
CA PRO A 134 -1.78 -34.73 6.36
C PRO A 134 -1.44 -33.57 5.42
N ASN A 135 -1.90 -33.67 4.17
CA ASN A 135 -1.77 -32.58 3.23
C ASN A 135 -2.62 -31.41 3.77
N MET A 136 -2.07 -30.19 3.89
CA MET A 136 -2.87 -29.02 4.33
C MET A 136 -4.08 -28.77 3.42
N TRP A 137 -3.99 -29.27 2.19
CA TRP A 137 -4.99 -29.22 1.15
C TRP A 137 -5.95 -30.42 1.15
N ASP A 138 -5.87 -31.29 2.16
CA ASP A 138 -6.77 -32.42 2.27
C ASP A 138 -8.16 -31.95 2.67
N THR A 139 -9.03 -31.79 1.67
CA THR A 139 -10.44 -31.41 1.87
C THR A 139 -11.28 -32.53 2.49
N SER A 140 -10.71 -33.72 2.71
CA SER A 140 -11.40 -34.76 3.48
C SER A 140 -11.36 -34.52 4.99
N ASP A 141 -10.42 -33.70 5.47
CA ASP A 141 -10.38 -33.22 6.85
C ASP A 141 -11.09 -31.84 6.94
N PRO A 142 -12.06 -31.65 7.84
CA PRO A 142 -12.69 -30.34 8.06
C PRO A 142 -11.68 -29.21 8.35
N ALA A 143 -10.50 -29.52 8.91
CA ALA A 143 -9.43 -28.53 9.11
C ALA A 143 -8.78 -28.10 7.79
N GLY A 144 -8.53 -29.05 6.87
CA GLY A 144 -7.98 -28.76 5.54
C GLY A 144 -8.98 -28.05 4.63
N GLU A 145 -10.27 -28.40 4.72
CA GLU A 145 -11.35 -27.67 4.03
C GLU A 145 -11.41 -26.20 4.49
N THR A 146 -11.41 -25.97 5.80
CA THR A 146 -11.44 -24.62 6.38
C THR A 146 -10.23 -23.80 5.94
N TYR A 147 -9.03 -24.38 5.97
CA TYR A 147 -7.80 -23.73 5.49
C TYR A 147 -7.89 -23.36 4.01
N THR A 148 -8.42 -24.26 3.19
CA THR A 148 -8.55 -24.05 1.74
C THR A 148 -9.45 -22.85 1.45
N TYR A 149 -10.62 -22.75 2.09
CA TYR A 149 -11.50 -21.58 1.93
C TYR A 149 -10.85 -20.28 2.41
N LEU A 150 -10.16 -20.33 3.55
CA LEU A 150 -9.45 -19.18 4.13
C LEU A 150 -8.35 -18.67 3.21
N SER A 151 -7.53 -19.56 2.67
CA SER A 151 -6.45 -19.26 1.72
C SER A 151 -7.00 -18.64 0.42
N HIS A 152 -8.02 -19.24 -0.19
CA HIS A 152 -8.59 -18.70 -1.43
C HIS A 152 -9.20 -17.30 -1.20
N THR A 153 -9.92 -17.12 -0.10
CA THR A 153 -10.48 -15.83 0.27
C THR A 153 -9.37 -14.80 0.55
N HIS A 154 -8.27 -15.21 1.19
CA HIS A 154 -7.11 -14.36 1.43
C HIS A 154 -6.48 -13.88 0.14
N LYS A 155 -6.28 -14.76 -0.84
CA LYS A 155 -5.73 -14.39 -2.16
C LYS A 155 -6.64 -13.41 -2.92
N LEU A 156 -7.96 -13.59 -2.84
CA LEU A 156 -8.92 -12.65 -3.42
C LEU A 156 -8.85 -11.27 -2.73
N LEU A 157 -8.79 -11.26 -1.40
CA LEU A 157 -8.63 -10.03 -0.63
C LEU A 157 -7.27 -9.35 -0.92
N ALA A 158 -6.20 -10.13 -1.09
CA ALA A 158 -4.88 -9.65 -1.45
C ALA A 158 -4.91 -8.93 -2.81
N ALA A 159 -5.56 -9.50 -3.82
CA ALA A 159 -5.71 -8.85 -5.12
C ALA A 159 -6.43 -7.48 -5.02
N ILE A 160 -7.50 -7.41 -4.23
CA ILE A 160 -8.22 -6.14 -3.98
C ILE A 160 -7.33 -5.15 -3.22
N TYR A 161 -6.61 -5.63 -2.20
CA TYR A 161 -5.68 -4.84 -1.40
C TYR A 161 -4.57 -4.24 -2.26
N TYR A 162 -3.90 -5.04 -3.11
CA TYR A 162 -2.86 -4.57 -4.02
C TYR A 162 -3.40 -3.54 -5.01
N PHE A 163 -4.56 -3.80 -5.61
CA PHE A 163 -5.18 -2.86 -6.53
C PHE A 163 -5.46 -1.50 -5.89
N ILE A 164 -5.99 -1.49 -4.66
CA ILE A 164 -6.30 -0.26 -3.93
C ILE A 164 -5.01 0.49 -3.55
N ASN A 165 -3.97 -0.22 -3.12
CA ASN A 165 -2.68 0.39 -2.78
C ASN A 165 -1.97 0.98 -4.00
N ILE A 166 -1.96 0.27 -5.14
CA ILE A 166 -1.40 0.77 -6.40
C ILE A 166 -2.17 2.02 -6.86
N ARG A 167 -3.51 1.95 -6.88
CA ARG A 167 -4.35 3.10 -7.26
C ARG A 167 -4.12 4.30 -6.34
N ALA A 168 -3.95 4.06 -5.04
CA ALA A 168 -3.60 5.09 -4.09
C ALA A 168 -2.23 5.70 -4.35
N ALA A 169 -1.22 4.87 -4.61
CA ALA A 169 0.14 5.30 -4.92
C ALA A 169 0.17 6.18 -6.17
N VAL A 170 -0.50 5.76 -7.25
CA VAL A 170 -0.62 6.54 -8.48
C VAL A 170 -1.30 7.89 -8.23
N ARG A 171 -2.38 7.92 -7.46
CA ARG A 171 -3.07 9.16 -7.10
C ARG A 171 -2.23 10.08 -6.21
N LEU A 172 -1.48 9.50 -5.26
CA LEU A 172 -0.55 10.23 -4.43
C LEU A 172 0.70 10.67 -5.20
N GLY A 173 0.97 10.12 -6.39
CA GLY A 173 2.01 10.60 -7.29
C GLY A 173 1.68 11.92 -7.96
N ASP A 174 0.41 12.35 -7.96
CA ASP A 174 0.00 13.61 -8.59
C ASP A 174 0.48 14.83 -7.77
N GLY A 175 1.28 15.69 -8.41
CA GLY A 175 1.84 16.91 -7.81
C GLY A 175 0.79 17.88 -7.25
N VAL A 176 -0.47 17.76 -7.68
CA VAL A 176 -1.61 18.55 -7.20
C VAL A 176 -1.79 18.47 -5.68
N TYR A 177 -1.47 17.33 -5.06
CA TYR A 177 -1.58 17.14 -3.62
C TYR A 177 -0.46 17.81 -2.83
N TYR A 178 0.63 18.22 -3.47
CA TYR A 178 1.81 18.81 -2.81
C TYR A 178 1.89 20.33 -2.99
N ALA A 179 1.35 20.86 -4.09
CA ALA A 179 1.36 22.29 -4.37
C ALA A 179 0.12 23.01 -3.84
N ARG A 180 0.31 23.91 -2.85
CA ARG A 180 -0.75 24.76 -2.27
C ARG A 180 -1.66 25.40 -3.30
N GLU A 181 -1.06 26.07 -4.29
CA GLU A 181 -1.81 26.85 -5.29
C GLU A 181 -2.67 25.97 -6.19
N GLN A 182 -2.18 24.78 -6.54
CA GLN A 182 -2.89 23.83 -7.38
C GLN A 182 -4.05 23.20 -6.62
N TRP A 183 -3.83 22.83 -5.35
CA TRP A 183 -4.87 22.32 -4.46
C TRP A 183 -5.97 23.35 -4.23
N VAL A 184 -5.61 24.59 -3.89
CA VAL A 184 -6.57 25.69 -3.63
C VAL A 184 -7.37 26.05 -4.88
N LYS A 185 -6.73 26.09 -6.06
CA LYS A 185 -7.43 26.29 -7.35
C LYS A 185 -8.46 25.19 -7.61
N LEU A 186 -8.08 23.94 -7.35
CA LEU A 186 -8.97 22.80 -7.52
C LEU A 186 -10.14 22.83 -6.52
N TYR A 187 -9.87 23.18 -5.26
CA TYR A 187 -10.87 23.30 -4.21
C TYR A 187 -11.89 24.43 -4.48
N HIS A 188 -11.41 25.60 -4.93
CA HIS A 188 -12.29 26.70 -5.32
C HIS A 188 -13.13 26.38 -6.56
N ARG A 189 -12.54 25.72 -7.57
CA ARG A 189 -13.27 25.31 -8.78
C ARG A 189 -14.38 24.30 -8.50
N THR A 190 -14.24 23.52 -7.42
CA THR A 190 -15.22 22.50 -7.03
C THR A 190 -16.20 22.98 -5.97
N GLY A 191 -16.03 24.20 -5.44
CA GLY A 191 -16.88 24.73 -4.37
C GLY A 191 -16.87 23.86 -3.11
N GLY A 192 -15.82 23.06 -2.89
CA GLY A 192 -15.76 22.06 -1.82
C GLY A 192 -16.63 20.81 -2.06
N SER A 193 -17.29 20.68 -3.22
CA SER A 193 -18.06 19.50 -3.59
C SER A 193 -17.13 18.31 -3.87
N ARG A 194 -17.17 17.31 -2.98
CA ARG A 194 -16.34 16.10 -3.03
C ARG A 194 -16.53 15.30 -4.32
N HIS A 195 -17.75 15.29 -4.86
CA HIS A 195 -18.06 14.54 -6.09
C HIS A 195 -17.44 15.19 -7.33
N GLU A 196 -17.49 16.52 -7.41
CA GLU A 196 -16.86 17.29 -8.49
C GLU A 196 -15.34 17.25 -8.39
N LEU A 197 -14.77 17.28 -7.18
CA LEU A 197 -13.34 17.08 -6.96
C LEU A 197 -12.86 15.76 -7.55
N ARG A 198 -13.58 14.67 -7.25
CA ARG A 198 -13.26 13.34 -7.77
C ARG A 198 -13.38 13.27 -9.28
N LYS A 199 -14.43 13.89 -9.85
CA LYS A 199 -14.66 13.92 -11.30
C LYS A 199 -13.56 14.67 -12.03
N LEU A 200 -13.12 15.82 -11.51
CA LEU A 200 -12.04 16.61 -12.10
C LEU A 200 -10.67 15.97 -11.96
N LEU A 201 -10.39 15.29 -10.84
CA LEU A 201 -9.14 14.55 -10.67
C LEU A 201 -9.07 13.34 -11.61
N THR A 202 -10.19 12.65 -11.80
CA THR A 202 -10.26 11.51 -12.74
C THR A 202 -10.11 12.00 -14.18
N LYS A 203 -10.85 13.05 -14.58
CA LYS A 203 -10.76 13.65 -15.91
C LYS A 203 -9.36 14.16 -16.25
N ARG A 204 -8.67 14.77 -15.27
CA ARG A 204 -7.30 15.27 -15.48
C ARG A 204 -6.29 14.14 -15.62
N HIS A 205 -6.51 13.01 -14.94
CA HIS A 205 -5.67 11.83 -15.11
C HIS A 205 -5.80 11.27 -16.53
N ASP A 206 -7.03 11.18 -17.04
CA ASP A 206 -7.31 10.72 -18.42
C ASP A 206 -6.68 11.68 -19.45
N GLU A 207 -6.80 13.02 -19.25
CA GLU A 207 -6.17 14.02 -20.14
C GLU A 207 -4.64 13.95 -20.12
N PHE A 208 -4.03 13.59 -18.99
CA PHE A 208 -2.58 13.44 -18.89
C PHE A 208 -2.08 12.15 -19.57
N GLU A 209 -2.85 11.06 -19.48
CA GLU A 209 -2.54 9.82 -20.22
C GLU A 209 -2.63 10.02 -21.74
N ASP A 210 -3.60 10.80 -22.21
CA ASP A 210 -3.74 11.15 -23.63
C ASP A 210 -2.55 11.97 -24.15
N ASP A 211 -2.09 12.99 -23.40
CA ASP A 211 -0.94 13.81 -23.80
C ASP A 211 0.37 13.00 -23.81
N VAL A 212 0.60 12.12 -22.83
CA VAL A 212 1.77 11.22 -22.81
C VAL A 212 1.70 10.16 -23.91
N GLY A 213 0.50 9.69 -24.28
CA GLY A 213 0.29 8.80 -25.41
C GLY A 213 0.68 9.45 -26.75
N VAL A 214 0.28 10.71 -26.94
CA VAL A 214 0.57 11.49 -28.15
C VAL A 214 2.06 11.85 -28.28
N GLU A 215 2.76 12.10 -27.17
CA GLU A 215 4.22 12.31 -27.19
C GLU A 215 5.03 11.05 -27.50
N ARG A 216 4.52 9.84 -27.17
CA ARG A 216 5.19 8.58 -27.51
C ARG A 216 5.04 8.14 -28.98
N GLU A 217 4.05 8.68 -29.69
CA GLU A 217 3.81 8.39 -31.11
C GLU A 217 4.54 9.34 -32.07
N ARG A 218 5.31 10.30 -31.55
CA ARG A 218 6.17 11.22 -32.33
C ARG A 218 7.64 10.86 -32.22
#